data_AF-A0A2V6Z2Q9-F1
#
_entry.id   AF-A0A2V6Z2Q9-F1
#
_cell.length_a   1.000
_cell.length_b   1.000
_cell.length_c   1.000
_cell.angle_alpha   90.00
_cell.angle_beta   90.00
_cell.angle_gamma   90.00
#
_symmetry.space_group_name_H-M   'P 1'
#
loop_
_entity.id
_entity.type
_entity.pdbx_description
1 polymer ?
#
loop_
_entity_poly.entity_id
_entity_poly.type
_entity_poly.pdbx_seq_one_letter_code
_entity_poly.pdbx_strand_id
1 'polypeptide(L)'
;ALRYDNVREFVKHLDELIDAGEDPAVAEADIETPAVRVLTIHKAKGLEFPVVYLVNLVQEKFPLRRRRDPLELPVALMKDAVPTGDFHLQEERRLFYVGMTRARQELYLTSASDYGGSRQRKTSLFVLEGLDLPRDASRPFRVRPVEEIEHHAPAAEIEDAALQPLAPDAELNLSHKQIDDYQTCPLKYFNVHVRRIPIRRHHAVAYGAVMHKVVEYYLRRRVVGNYTPLDDLLAVYDRAWAGEDVIHDRPGSHEPAEGFLTREHEEARKAAGREALRRFWNHEEAEGTKPTWVEKEFGFALGPDRVRGRYDRVDEDLLGAVIVDYKTTEINRQKDADRRVSESLQLKMYALAWQEMTGSLPQRLELRFIDSNVVGRHTPTTHDLEKAIDAVKAAAAGIRARRFDATPSWGACRSCAYNQICPFTATRD
;
A
#
# COMPACT_ATOMS: atom_id res chain seq x y z
N ALA A 1 -1.76 -24.15 -24.42
CA ALA A 1 -2.30 -24.85 -23.24
C ALA A 1 -1.13 -25.14 -22.30
N LEU A 2 -1.07 -24.43 -21.17
CA LEU A 2 -0.04 -24.68 -20.16
C LEU A 2 -0.27 -26.11 -19.63
N ARG A 3 0.77 -26.94 -19.64
CA ARG A 3 0.71 -28.39 -19.40
C ARG A 3 0.29 -28.77 -17.96
N TYR A 4 0.02 -27.77 -17.10
CA TYR A 4 -0.17 -27.89 -15.65
C TYR A 4 -1.28 -26.96 -15.11
N ASP A 5 -2.35 -26.73 -15.88
CA ASP A 5 -3.47 -25.85 -15.48
C ASP A 5 -4.46 -26.56 -14.52
N ASN A 6 -3.96 -27.09 -13.41
CA ASN A 6 -4.81 -27.54 -12.31
C ASN A 6 -4.16 -27.24 -10.96
N VAL A 7 -5.00 -26.99 -9.95
CA VAL A 7 -4.57 -26.59 -8.60
C VAL A 7 -3.59 -27.58 -7.99
N ARG A 8 -3.76 -28.88 -8.27
CA ARG A 8 -2.92 -29.92 -7.69
C ARG A 8 -1.48 -29.85 -8.20
N GLU A 9 -1.30 -29.65 -9.51
CA GLU A 9 0.02 -29.48 -10.12
C GLU A 9 0.65 -28.12 -9.74
N PHE A 10 -0.16 -27.06 -9.61
CA PHE A 10 0.33 -25.76 -9.14
C PHE A 10 0.82 -25.79 -7.69
N VAL A 11 0.04 -26.39 -6.78
CA VAL A 11 0.46 -26.58 -5.38
C VAL A 11 1.71 -27.43 -5.32
N LYS A 12 1.76 -28.54 -6.07
CA LYS A 12 2.95 -29.39 -6.14
C LYS A 12 4.16 -28.62 -6.67
N HIS A 13 3.99 -27.76 -7.67
CA HIS A 13 5.08 -26.93 -8.19
C HIS A 13 5.55 -25.89 -7.15
N LEU A 14 4.64 -25.25 -6.41
CA LEU A 14 5.00 -24.35 -5.33
C LEU A 14 5.72 -25.09 -4.19
N ASP A 15 5.25 -26.27 -3.81
CA ASP A 15 5.91 -27.12 -2.82
C ASP A 15 7.31 -27.52 -3.32
N GLU A 16 7.46 -27.88 -4.61
CA GLU A 16 8.75 -28.16 -5.24
C GLU A 16 9.68 -26.95 -5.27
N LEU A 17 9.16 -25.73 -5.50
CA LEU A 17 9.94 -24.48 -5.43
C LEU A 17 10.39 -24.16 -4.00
N ILE A 18 9.49 -24.33 -3.03
CA ILE A 18 9.77 -24.16 -1.60
C ILE A 18 10.83 -25.18 -1.15
N ASP A 19 10.68 -26.45 -1.55
CA ASP A 19 11.63 -27.52 -1.26
C ASP A 19 12.98 -27.29 -1.95
N ALA A 20 12.99 -26.73 -3.15
CA ALA A 20 14.20 -26.30 -3.85
C ALA A 20 14.86 -25.06 -3.23
N GLY A 21 14.17 -24.37 -2.31
CA GLY A 21 14.63 -23.13 -1.70
C GLY A 21 14.63 -21.93 -2.65
N GLU A 22 13.89 -22.01 -3.75
CA GLU A 22 13.66 -20.87 -4.65
C GLU A 22 12.64 -19.93 -4.00
N ASP A 23 13.10 -18.75 -3.60
CA ASP A 23 12.22 -17.67 -3.14
C ASP A 23 11.69 -16.96 -4.40
N PRO A 24 10.37 -17.02 -4.70
CA PRO A 24 9.82 -16.33 -5.86
C PRO A 24 10.16 -14.84 -5.77
N ALA A 25 10.38 -14.22 -6.94
CA ALA A 25 10.81 -12.83 -7.01
C ALA A 25 9.86 -11.91 -6.22
N VAL A 26 10.27 -11.51 -5.03
CA VAL A 26 9.58 -10.49 -4.23
C VAL A 26 9.79 -9.15 -4.92
N ALA A 27 8.72 -8.37 -5.05
CA ALA A 27 8.78 -7.02 -5.62
C ALA A 27 9.92 -6.22 -4.97
N GLU A 28 10.80 -5.65 -5.80
CA GLU A 28 11.85 -4.77 -5.32
C GLU A 28 11.20 -3.52 -4.71
N ALA A 29 11.55 -3.21 -3.47
CA ALA A 29 11.06 -2.01 -2.80
C ALA A 29 11.46 -0.75 -3.60
N ASP A 30 10.50 0.15 -3.80
CA ASP A 30 10.73 1.43 -4.48
C ASP A 30 11.84 2.23 -3.78
N ILE A 31 12.89 2.55 -4.54
CA ILE A 31 14.07 3.26 -4.07
C ILE A 31 13.80 4.72 -3.70
N GLU A 32 12.71 5.33 -4.19
CA GLU A 32 12.38 6.73 -3.92
C GLU A 32 11.56 6.94 -2.64
N THR A 33 11.02 5.87 -2.05
CA THR A 33 10.28 5.97 -0.79
C THR A 33 11.25 6.32 0.36
N PRO A 34 10.99 7.41 1.13
CA PRO A 34 11.84 7.76 2.27
C PRO A 34 11.69 6.73 3.40
N ALA A 35 12.58 5.74 3.43
CA ALA A 35 12.57 4.62 4.36
C ALA A 35 13.99 4.11 4.68
N VAL A 36 14.13 3.36 5.78
CA VAL A 36 15.36 2.64 6.13
C VAL A 36 15.50 1.41 5.24
N ARG A 37 16.63 1.30 4.53
CA ARG A 37 16.89 0.17 3.62
C ARG A 37 17.53 -1.00 4.36
N VAL A 38 16.81 -2.11 4.46
CA VAL A 38 17.32 -3.37 5.03
C VAL A 38 17.77 -4.28 3.89
N LEU A 39 19.08 -4.45 3.74
CA LEU A 39 19.70 -5.17 2.63
C LEU A 39 20.72 -6.20 3.14
N THR A 40 20.94 -7.25 2.36
CA THR A 40 22.10 -8.14 2.58
C THR A 40 23.39 -7.44 2.13
N ILE A 41 24.53 -7.82 2.70
CA ILE A 41 25.84 -7.25 2.33
C ILE A 41 26.12 -7.37 0.83
N HIS A 42 25.73 -8.50 0.22
CA HIS A 42 25.85 -8.73 -1.22
C HIS A 42 25.04 -7.72 -2.04
N LYS A 43 23.79 -7.45 -1.66
CA LYS A 43 22.92 -6.46 -2.32
C LYS A 43 23.38 -5.02 -2.10
N ALA A 44 24.15 -4.75 -1.04
CA ALA A 44 24.68 -3.43 -0.77
C ALA A 44 25.92 -3.08 -1.62
N LYS A 45 26.53 -4.05 -2.32
CA LYS A 45 27.72 -3.83 -3.15
C LYS A 45 27.44 -2.79 -4.24
N GLY A 46 28.27 -1.75 -4.31
CA GLY A 46 28.12 -0.65 -5.27
C GLY A 46 27.18 0.48 -4.82
N LEU A 47 26.51 0.31 -3.67
CA LEU A 47 25.72 1.37 -3.02
C LEU A 47 26.53 2.04 -1.91
N GLU A 48 26.09 3.23 -1.50
CA GLU A 48 26.67 3.98 -0.37
C GLU A 48 25.56 4.73 0.37
N PHE A 49 25.70 4.86 1.70
CA PHE A 49 24.70 5.47 2.57
C PHE A 49 25.35 6.42 3.58
N PRO A 50 24.69 7.52 3.98
CA PRO A 50 25.21 8.40 5.03
C PRO A 50 25.51 7.64 6.33
N VAL A 51 24.58 6.78 6.76
CA VAL A 51 24.67 5.98 7.98
C VAL A 51 24.43 4.52 7.66
N VAL A 52 25.26 3.61 8.21
CA VAL A 52 25.12 2.16 8.05
C VAL A 52 25.14 1.46 9.40
N TYR A 53 24.19 0.55 9.61
CA TYR A 53 24.17 -0.39 10.74
C TYR A 53 24.51 -1.79 10.23
N LEU A 54 25.67 -2.32 10.59
CA LEU A 54 26.00 -3.73 10.42
C LEU A 54 25.59 -4.49 11.68
N VAL A 55 24.59 -5.34 11.53
CA VAL A 55 23.96 -6.07 12.64
C VAL A 55 24.40 -7.53 12.69
N ASN A 56 24.07 -8.22 13.79
CA ASN A 56 24.35 -9.65 13.98
C ASN A 56 25.83 -10.03 13.92
N LEU A 57 26.74 -9.13 14.33
CA LEU A 57 28.19 -9.35 14.29
C LEU A 57 28.64 -10.21 15.49
N VAL A 58 28.30 -11.49 15.45
CA VAL A 58 28.70 -12.50 16.44
C VAL A 58 29.39 -13.70 15.81
N GLN A 59 30.23 -14.37 16.59
CA GLN A 59 30.91 -15.59 16.16
C GLN A 59 29.90 -16.64 15.67
N GLU A 60 30.30 -17.37 14.62
CA GLU A 60 29.53 -18.39 13.90
C GLU A 60 28.35 -17.87 13.07
N LYS A 61 27.91 -16.61 13.24
CA LYS A 61 26.97 -15.95 12.33
C LYS A 61 27.70 -15.09 11.30
N PHE A 62 28.68 -14.31 11.73
CA PHE A 62 29.54 -13.53 10.85
C PHE A 62 30.93 -13.38 11.48
N PRO A 63 31.97 -14.12 11.04
CA PRO A 63 31.96 -15.04 9.90
C PRO A 63 31.02 -16.23 10.10
N LEU A 64 30.30 -16.58 9.04
CA LEU A 64 29.48 -17.78 9.00
C LEU A 64 30.38 -19.01 9.13
N ARG A 65 29.94 -20.02 9.88
CA ARG A 65 30.67 -21.29 9.97
C ARG A 65 30.66 -21.97 8.59
N ARG A 66 31.85 -22.32 8.07
CA ARG A 66 31.98 -23.06 6.81
C ARG A 66 31.17 -24.35 6.89
N ARG A 67 30.18 -24.49 6.02
CA ARG A 67 29.49 -25.76 5.74
C ARG A 67 30.22 -26.42 4.59
N ARG A 68 30.55 -27.71 4.70
CA ARG A 68 31.09 -28.45 3.56
C ARG A 68 29.99 -28.56 2.51
N ASP A 69 30.35 -28.25 1.27
CA ASP A 69 29.47 -28.49 0.14
C ASP A 69 29.30 -30.01 -0.01
N PRO A 70 28.07 -30.56 -0.08
CA PRO A 70 27.87 -31.98 -0.30
C PRO A 70 28.55 -32.51 -1.57
N LEU A 71 28.81 -31.64 -2.55
CA LEU A 71 29.42 -31.98 -3.83
C LEU A 71 30.61 -31.05 -4.12
N GLU A 72 31.78 -31.38 -3.58
CA GLU A 72 33.01 -30.66 -3.92
C GLU A 72 33.42 -30.93 -5.38
N LEU A 73 33.63 -29.88 -6.16
CA LEU A 73 34.13 -29.96 -7.52
C LEU A 73 35.53 -30.61 -7.54
N PRO A 74 35.77 -31.64 -8.37
CA PRO A 74 37.11 -32.20 -8.55
C PRO A 74 38.10 -31.11 -8.96
N VAL A 75 39.28 -31.10 -8.32
CA VAL A 75 40.34 -30.10 -8.57
C VAL A 75 40.72 -30.01 -10.05
N ALA A 76 40.63 -31.13 -10.79
CA ALA A 76 40.89 -31.17 -12.23
C ALA A 76 39.91 -30.35 -13.09
N LEU A 77 38.74 -29.97 -12.55
CA LEU A 77 37.72 -29.16 -13.21
C LEU A 77 37.73 -27.70 -12.75
N MET A 78 38.59 -27.35 -11.78
CA MET A 78 38.78 -25.96 -11.34
C MET A 78 39.69 -25.23 -12.34
N LYS A 79 39.19 -24.16 -12.94
CA LYS A 79 39.96 -23.31 -13.88
C LYS A 79 40.89 -22.32 -13.17
N ASP A 80 40.62 -22.06 -11.88
CA ASP A 80 41.36 -21.11 -11.06
C ASP A 80 42.30 -21.82 -10.07
N ALA A 81 43.27 -21.09 -9.54
CA ALA A 81 44.22 -21.62 -8.56
C ALA A 81 43.48 -22.16 -7.33
N VAL A 82 43.89 -23.34 -6.85
CA VAL A 82 43.33 -23.95 -5.63
C VAL A 82 43.52 -22.96 -4.47
N PRO A 83 42.44 -22.55 -3.79
CA PRO A 83 42.56 -21.59 -2.70
C PRO A 83 43.51 -22.11 -1.62
N THR A 84 44.47 -21.29 -1.22
CA THR A 84 45.41 -21.61 -0.13
C THR A 84 44.93 -20.98 1.18
N GLY A 85 44.97 -21.75 2.28
CA GLY A 85 44.47 -21.31 3.59
C GLY A 85 42.95 -21.45 3.75
N ASP A 86 42.37 -20.69 4.69
CA ASP A 86 40.92 -20.67 4.93
C ASP A 86 40.21 -19.67 4.02
N PHE A 87 39.99 -20.07 2.77
CA PHE A 87 39.35 -19.23 1.75
C PHE A 87 37.97 -18.71 2.17
N HIS A 88 37.18 -19.53 2.86
CA HIS A 88 35.86 -19.15 3.35
C HIS A 88 35.96 -17.98 4.33
N LEU A 89 36.87 -18.07 5.30
CA LEU A 89 37.10 -16.99 6.25
C LEU A 89 37.61 -15.72 5.56
N GLN A 90 38.45 -15.84 4.54
CA GLN A 90 38.93 -14.70 3.75
C GLN A 90 37.80 -14.02 2.96
N GLU A 91 36.89 -14.79 2.37
CA GLU A 91 35.75 -14.25 1.63
C GLU A 91 34.75 -13.55 2.57
N GLU A 92 34.42 -14.18 3.70
CA GLU A 92 33.60 -13.56 4.75
C GLU A 92 34.24 -12.25 5.26
N ARG A 93 35.57 -12.20 5.37
CA ARG A 93 36.30 -10.98 5.74
C ARG A 93 36.18 -9.89 4.66
N ARG A 94 36.22 -10.25 3.37
CA ARG A 94 35.96 -9.31 2.26
C ARG A 94 34.53 -8.78 2.32
N LEU A 95 33.55 -9.61 2.64
CA LEU A 95 32.17 -9.17 2.85
C LEU A 95 32.05 -8.19 4.01
N PHE A 96 32.70 -8.44 5.14
CA PHE A 96 32.73 -7.50 6.26
C PHE A 96 33.32 -6.14 5.84
N TYR A 97 34.45 -6.15 5.13
CA TYR A 97 35.06 -4.94 4.58
C TYR A 97 34.12 -4.19 3.60
N VAL A 98 33.44 -4.92 2.70
CA VAL A 98 32.46 -4.33 1.79
C VAL A 98 31.33 -3.66 2.58
N GLY A 99 30.79 -4.32 3.60
CA GLY A 99 29.75 -3.77 4.47
C GLY A 99 30.18 -2.48 5.17
N MET A 100 31.38 -2.46 5.76
CA MET A 100 31.91 -1.27 6.44
C MET A 100 32.05 -0.08 5.49
N THR A 101 32.57 -0.33 4.29
CA THR A 101 32.83 0.71 3.29
C THR A 101 31.56 1.23 2.60
N ARG A 102 30.36 0.76 2.96
CA ARG A 102 29.11 1.36 2.48
C ARG A 102 28.76 2.66 3.22
N ALA A 103 29.35 2.89 4.39
CA ALA A 103 29.09 4.07 5.22
C ALA A 103 29.90 5.29 4.74
N ARG A 104 29.24 6.44 4.57
CA ARG A 104 29.89 7.72 4.23
C ARG A 104 30.22 8.59 5.44
N GLN A 105 29.38 8.56 6.48
CA GLN A 105 29.52 9.43 7.66
C GLN A 105 29.62 8.61 8.94
N GLU A 106 28.65 7.72 9.19
CA GLU A 106 28.58 6.96 10.44
C GLU A 106 28.43 5.45 10.18
N LEU A 107 29.20 4.66 10.92
CA LEU A 107 29.16 3.20 10.89
C LEU A 107 28.89 2.68 12.31
N TYR A 108 27.78 1.96 12.45
CA TYR A 108 27.41 1.27 13.67
C TYR A 108 27.60 -0.23 13.50
N LEU A 109 28.43 -0.82 14.36
CA LEU A 109 28.68 -2.27 14.41
C LEU A 109 27.97 -2.83 15.65
N THR A 110 26.94 -3.66 15.45
CA THR A 110 26.16 -4.18 16.58
C THR A 110 26.37 -5.67 16.79
N SER A 111 26.48 -6.04 18.07
CA SER A 111 26.69 -7.39 18.56
C SER A 111 25.92 -7.54 19.87
N ALA A 112 25.44 -8.74 20.17
CA ALA A 112 24.69 -9.03 21.39
C ALA A 112 25.17 -10.36 21.99
N SER A 113 25.16 -10.48 23.31
CA SER A 113 25.47 -11.74 23.98
C SER A 113 24.31 -12.71 23.95
N ASP A 114 23.08 -12.21 23.88
CA ASP A 114 21.85 -13.03 23.85
C ASP A 114 21.07 -12.79 22.56
N TYR A 115 20.61 -13.90 21.98
CA TYR A 115 19.76 -13.95 20.78
C TYR A 115 18.56 -14.89 20.99
N GLY A 116 18.16 -15.14 22.24
CA GLY A 116 17.07 -16.06 22.60
C GLY A 116 17.46 -17.54 22.55
N GLY A 117 18.74 -17.86 22.69
CA GLY A 117 19.27 -19.23 22.63
C GLY A 117 19.89 -19.69 23.95
N SER A 118 20.13 -21.00 24.09
CA SER A 118 20.71 -21.58 25.32
C SER A 118 22.17 -21.23 25.60
N ARG A 119 22.86 -20.58 24.65
CA ARG A 119 24.27 -20.22 24.76
C ARG A 119 24.48 -18.75 24.41
N GLN A 120 25.20 -18.07 25.29
CA GLN A 120 25.68 -16.72 25.01
C GLN A 120 26.60 -16.72 23.78
N ARG A 121 26.48 -15.67 22.98
CA ARG A 121 27.26 -15.44 21.78
C ARG A 121 28.40 -14.47 22.07
N LYS A 122 29.54 -14.71 21.42
CA LYS A 122 30.71 -13.83 21.49
C LYS A 122 30.68 -12.88 20.30
N THR A 123 31.21 -11.68 20.49
CA THR A 123 31.40 -10.70 19.43
C THR A 123 32.22 -11.28 18.28
N SER A 124 31.84 -10.94 17.05
CA SER A 124 32.56 -11.35 15.85
C SER A 124 34.04 -10.99 15.94
N LEU A 125 34.90 -11.91 15.51
CA LEU A 125 36.33 -11.64 15.36
C LEU A 125 36.58 -10.46 14.41
N PHE A 126 35.75 -10.27 13.39
CA PHE A 126 35.91 -9.18 12.42
C PHE A 126 35.69 -7.80 13.03
N VAL A 127 34.79 -7.68 14.02
CA VAL A 127 34.61 -6.42 14.77
C VAL A 127 35.85 -6.12 15.59
N LEU A 128 36.40 -7.14 16.26
CA LEU A 128 37.61 -6.97 17.07
C LEU A 128 38.81 -6.61 16.19
N GLU A 129 39.00 -7.31 15.07
CA GLU A 129 40.06 -7.01 14.09
C GLU A 129 39.90 -5.62 13.46
N GLY A 130 38.68 -5.26 13.04
CA GLY A 130 38.40 -4.00 12.36
C GLY A 130 38.50 -2.76 13.25
N LEU A 131 38.38 -2.93 14.56
CA LEU A 131 38.54 -1.88 15.58
C LEU A 131 39.88 -1.95 16.31
N ASP A 132 40.80 -2.84 15.90
CA ASP A 132 42.09 -3.09 16.55
C ASP A 132 41.98 -3.38 18.06
N LEU A 133 40.96 -4.18 18.42
CA LEU A 133 40.68 -4.59 19.79
C LEU A 133 41.29 -5.97 20.08
N PRO A 134 41.77 -6.23 21.31
CA PRO A 134 42.29 -7.55 21.65
C PRO A 134 41.19 -8.62 21.61
N ARG A 135 41.55 -9.88 21.36
CA ARG A 135 40.58 -10.97 21.13
C ARG A 135 39.67 -11.25 22.34
N ASP A 136 40.11 -10.90 23.53
CA ASP A 136 39.41 -10.96 24.81
C ASP A 136 38.69 -9.64 25.16
N ALA A 137 38.77 -8.61 24.31
CA ALA A 137 37.98 -7.38 24.43
C ALA A 137 36.48 -7.60 24.29
N SER A 138 36.05 -8.79 23.85
CA SER A 138 34.67 -9.26 24.04
C SER A 138 34.38 -9.49 25.52
N ARG A 139 34.50 -8.43 26.32
CA ARG A 139 33.96 -8.40 27.67
C ARG A 139 32.45 -8.47 27.49
N PRO A 140 31.75 -9.45 28.08
CA PRO A 140 30.32 -9.29 28.26
C PRO A 140 30.17 -7.95 28.96
N PHE A 141 29.45 -7.01 28.35
CA PHE A 141 28.99 -5.84 29.08
C PHE A 141 28.36 -6.41 30.35
N ARG A 142 28.93 -6.10 31.52
CA ARG A 142 28.25 -6.39 32.78
C ARG A 142 27.09 -5.44 32.80
N VAL A 143 25.97 -5.93 32.26
CA VAL A 143 24.67 -5.30 32.33
C VAL A 143 24.47 -4.97 33.80
N ARG A 144 24.30 -3.68 34.11
CA ARG A 144 24.04 -3.27 35.49
C ARG A 144 22.79 -4.01 35.97
N PRO A 145 22.65 -4.35 37.26
CA PRO A 145 21.43 -4.99 37.76
C PRO A 145 20.14 -4.24 37.35
N VAL A 146 20.21 -2.92 37.21
CA VAL A 146 19.12 -2.09 36.67
C VAL A 146 18.84 -2.38 35.19
N GLU A 147 19.87 -2.44 34.36
CA GLU A 147 19.74 -2.75 32.93
C GLU A 147 19.25 -4.20 32.71
N GLU A 148 19.57 -5.14 33.62
CA GLU A 148 19.09 -6.53 33.56
C GLU A 148 17.61 -6.63 33.95
N ILE A 149 17.20 -5.86 34.97
CA ILE A 149 15.79 -5.67 35.32
C ILE A 149 15.03 -5.01 34.16
N GLU A 150 15.59 -3.99 33.50
CA GLU A 150 14.98 -3.33 32.34
C GLU A 150 14.89 -4.27 31.12
N HIS A 151 15.90 -5.09 30.88
CA HIS A 151 15.92 -6.04 29.76
C HIS A 151 14.90 -7.17 29.92
N HIS A 152 14.63 -7.58 31.17
CA HIS A 152 13.62 -8.57 31.51
C HIS A 152 12.29 -7.95 31.97
N ALA A 153 12.19 -6.62 32.00
CA ALA A 153 10.93 -5.96 32.24
C ALA A 153 9.97 -6.34 31.10
N PRO A 154 8.66 -6.44 31.38
CA PRO A 154 7.68 -6.44 30.30
C PRO A 154 8.03 -5.27 29.38
N ALA A 155 8.02 -5.51 28.06
CA ALA A 155 8.28 -4.46 27.07
C ALA A 155 7.52 -3.22 27.54
N ALA A 156 8.25 -2.14 27.80
CA ALA A 156 7.64 -0.89 28.21
C ALA A 156 6.46 -0.70 27.28
N GLU A 157 5.25 -0.50 27.84
CA GLU A 157 4.15 -0.07 27.01
C GLU A 157 4.72 1.09 26.22
N ILE A 158 4.80 0.93 24.90
CA ILE A 158 5.11 2.04 24.03
C ILE A 158 3.88 2.91 24.22
N GLU A 159 3.93 3.78 25.24
CA GLU A 159 3.13 4.97 25.25
C GLU A 159 3.42 5.55 23.88
N ASP A 160 2.42 5.52 22.99
CA ASP A 160 2.47 6.25 21.74
C ASP A 160 2.87 7.66 22.15
N ALA A 161 4.16 7.98 22.05
CA ALA A 161 4.67 9.23 22.56
C ALA A 161 3.84 10.29 21.87
N ALA A 162 3.04 11.01 22.66
CA ALA A 162 1.93 11.79 22.12
C ALA A 162 2.47 12.65 20.99
N LEU A 163 2.02 12.37 19.76
CA LEU A 163 2.59 13.01 18.59
C LEU A 163 2.43 14.51 18.78
N GLN A 164 3.54 15.25 18.72
CA GLN A 164 3.48 16.69 18.88
C GLN A 164 2.60 17.28 17.78
N PRO A 165 1.74 18.27 18.12
CA PRO A 165 0.98 19.02 17.14
C PRO A 165 1.90 19.58 16.05
N LEU A 166 1.41 19.57 14.82
CA LEU A 166 2.07 20.25 13.71
C LEU A 166 1.93 21.76 13.88
N ALA A 167 2.86 22.51 13.28
CA ALA A 167 2.81 23.98 13.30
C ALA A 167 1.48 24.49 12.71
N PRO A 168 0.94 25.63 13.20
CA PRO A 168 -0.33 26.19 12.71
C PRO A 168 -0.38 26.41 11.19
N ASP A 169 0.75 26.73 10.59
CA ASP A 169 0.97 27.02 9.17
C ASP A 169 1.48 25.82 8.36
N ALA A 170 1.70 24.66 9.00
CA ALA A 170 2.11 23.46 8.31
C ALA A 170 1.05 23.05 7.27
N GLU A 171 1.44 23.02 6.00
CA GLU A 171 0.58 22.60 4.89
C GLU A 171 0.21 21.12 5.03
N LEU A 172 -1.08 20.81 5.03
CA LEU A 172 -1.59 19.45 4.90
C LEU A 172 -2.01 19.20 3.45
N ASN A 173 -1.54 18.09 2.89
CA ASN A 173 -2.03 17.58 1.61
C ASN A 173 -3.10 16.53 1.89
N LEU A 174 -4.37 16.89 1.64
CA LEU A 174 -5.55 16.10 1.99
C LEU A 174 -6.28 15.59 0.73
N SER A 175 -6.68 14.32 0.76
CA SER A 175 -7.60 13.72 -0.20
C SER A 175 -9.00 13.58 0.38
N HIS A 176 -10.02 13.40 -0.47
CA HIS A 176 -11.37 13.09 -0.02
C HIS A 176 -11.40 11.92 0.96
N LYS A 177 -10.69 10.82 0.65
CA LYS A 177 -10.63 9.64 1.51
C LYS A 177 -10.05 9.94 2.90
N GLN A 178 -9.00 10.75 2.97
CA GLN A 178 -8.41 11.18 4.25
C GLN A 178 -9.40 11.99 5.09
N ILE A 179 -10.13 12.90 4.45
CA ILE A 179 -11.14 13.72 5.13
C ILE A 179 -12.30 12.84 5.60
N ASP A 180 -12.84 11.97 4.73
CA ASP A 180 -13.91 11.03 5.07
C ASP A 180 -13.52 10.07 6.20
N ASP A 181 -12.31 9.51 6.15
CA ASP A 181 -11.78 8.64 7.21
C ASP A 181 -11.71 9.37 8.55
N TYR A 182 -11.24 10.62 8.56
CA TYR A 182 -11.14 11.43 9.77
C TYR A 182 -12.52 11.81 10.32
N GLN A 183 -13.43 12.28 9.45
CA GLN A 183 -14.80 12.65 9.81
C GLN A 183 -15.61 11.44 10.31
N THR A 184 -15.36 10.26 9.75
CA THR A 184 -15.98 9.01 10.22
C THR A 184 -15.47 8.63 11.60
N CYS A 185 -14.14 8.61 11.80
CA CYS A 185 -13.51 8.37 13.09
C CYS A 185 -12.02 8.78 13.06
N PRO A 186 -11.56 9.73 13.88
CA PRO A 186 -10.15 10.13 13.92
C PRO A 186 -9.17 8.97 14.17
N LEU A 187 -9.55 7.98 14.97
CA LEU A 187 -8.75 6.76 15.17
C LEU A 187 -8.64 5.89 13.89
N LYS A 188 -9.69 5.85 13.06
CA LYS A 188 -9.62 5.20 11.74
C LYS A 188 -8.58 5.91 10.88
N TYR A 189 -8.63 7.24 10.80
CA TYR A 189 -7.63 8.02 10.09
C TYR A 189 -6.21 7.71 10.56
N PHE A 190 -6.00 7.70 11.88
CA PHE A 190 -4.70 7.41 12.47
C PHE A 190 -4.17 6.03 12.09
N ASN A 191 -5.00 4.99 12.18
CA ASN A 191 -4.59 3.64 11.83
C ASN A 191 -4.30 3.47 10.32
N VAL A 192 -5.10 4.10 9.44
CA VAL A 192 -4.91 4.00 7.97
C VAL A 192 -3.73 4.85 7.50
N HIS A 193 -3.69 6.13 7.87
CA HIS A 193 -2.84 7.12 7.20
C HIS A 193 -1.57 7.45 7.98
N VAL A 194 -1.57 7.27 9.31
CA VAL A 194 -0.41 7.59 10.16
C VAL A 194 0.37 6.32 10.52
N ARG A 195 -0.28 5.34 11.15
CA ARG A 195 0.35 4.05 11.50
C ARG A 195 0.48 3.11 10.31
N ARG A 196 -0.31 3.32 9.24
CA ARG A 196 -0.34 2.49 8.03
C ARG A 196 -0.53 1.01 8.34
N ILE A 197 -1.41 0.71 9.30
CA ILE A 197 -1.72 -0.67 9.67
C ILE A 197 -2.38 -1.34 8.46
N PRO A 198 -1.75 -2.39 7.89
CA PRO A 198 -2.27 -3.05 6.70
C PRO A 198 -3.61 -3.71 7.02
N ILE A 199 -4.59 -3.45 6.17
CA ILE A 199 -5.90 -4.09 6.22
C ILE A 199 -5.91 -5.16 5.14
N ARG A 200 -6.34 -6.38 5.46
CA ARG A 200 -6.68 -7.39 4.45
C ARG A 200 -7.73 -6.79 3.51
N ARG A 201 -7.40 -6.63 2.23
CA ARG A 201 -8.35 -6.08 1.25
C ARG A 201 -9.63 -6.89 1.29
N HIS A 202 -10.74 -6.22 1.59
CA HIS A 202 -12.06 -6.86 1.54
C HIS A 202 -12.43 -7.08 0.06
N HIS A 203 -13.02 -8.23 -0.27
CA HIS A 203 -13.40 -8.58 -1.65
C HIS A 203 -14.16 -7.47 -2.39
N ALA A 204 -15.03 -6.71 -1.70
CA ALA A 204 -15.77 -5.60 -2.30
C ALA A 204 -14.87 -4.44 -2.77
N VAL A 205 -13.78 -4.18 -2.05
CA VAL A 205 -12.80 -3.14 -2.42
C VAL A 205 -11.94 -3.61 -3.59
N ALA A 206 -11.51 -4.88 -3.60
CA ALA A 206 -10.79 -5.47 -4.71
C ALA A 206 -11.64 -5.46 -6.00
N TYR A 207 -12.89 -5.92 -5.91
CA TYR A 207 -13.87 -5.85 -6.99
C TYR A 207 -14.05 -4.41 -7.51
N GLY A 208 -14.30 -3.45 -6.60
CA GLY A 208 -14.44 -2.03 -6.95
C GLY A 208 -13.24 -1.48 -7.73
N ALA A 209 -12.02 -1.75 -7.25
CA ALA A 209 -10.81 -1.28 -7.91
C ALA A 209 -10.65 -1.82 -9.34
N VAL A 210 -10.94 -3.11 -9.56
CA VAL A 210 -10.91 -3.71 -10.90
C VAL A 210 -11.96 -3.05 -11.81
N MET A 211 -13.18 -2.89 -11.33
CA MET A 211 -14.27 -2.28 -12.10
C MET A 211 -13.94 -0.84 -12.51
N HIS A 212 -13.42 -0.02 -11.59
CA HIS A 212 -13.01 1.36 -11.90
C HIS A 212 -11.91 1.40 -12.97
N LYS A 213 -10.88 0.54 -12.89
CA LYS A 213 -9.82 0.47 -13.91
C LYS A 213 -10.37 0.15 -15.30
N VAL A 214 -11.31 -0.78 -15.39
CA VAL A 214 -11.90 -1.18 -16.69
C VAL A 214 -12.80 -0.10 -17.26
N VAL A 215 -13.59 0.56 -16.41
CA VAL A 215 -14.40 1.72 -16.79
C VAL A 215 -13.50 2.88 -17.24
N GLU A 216 -12.43 3.18 -16.51
CA GLU A 216 -11.43 4.18 -16.89
C GLU A 216 -10.83 3.86 -18.28
N TYR A 217 -10.40 2.61 -18.50
CA TYR A 217 -9.85 2.17 -19.78
C TYR A 217 -10.82 2.46 -20.94
N TYR A 218 -12.08 2.05 -20.77
CA TYR A 218 -13.14 2.25 -21.76
C TYR A 218 -13.37 3.75 -22.05
N LEU A 219 -13.53 4.56 -20.99
CA LEU A 219 -13.82 5.97 -21.13
C LEU A 219 -12.65 6.75 -21.75
N ARG A 220 -11.40 6.44 -21.39
CA ARG A 220 -10.20 7.06 -22.00
C ARG A 220 -10.13 6.81 -23.51
N ARG A 221 -10.43 5.59 -23.96
CA ARG A 221 -10.53 5.28 -25.38
C ARG A 221 -11.63 6.08 -26.07
N ARG A 222 -12.77 6.25 -25.40
CA ARG A 222 -13.89 7.03 -25.94
C ARG A 222 -13.55 8.51 -26.11
N VAL A 223 -12.80 9.11 -25.18
CA VAL A 223 -12.31 10.51 -25.29
C VAL A 223 -11.49 10.72 -26.56
N VAL A 224 -10.63 9.76 -26.93
CA VAL A 224 -9.82 9.85 -28.17
C VAL A 224 -10.57 9.40 -29.43
N GLY A 225 -11.85 9.01 -29.32
CA GLY A 225 -12.69 8.58 -30.44
C GLY A 225 -12.54 7.11 -30.83
N ASN A 226 -11.87 6.30 -30.01
CA ASN A 226 -11.71 4.88 -30.25
C ASN A 226 -12.93 4.10 -29.73
N TYR A 227 -13.59 3.38 -30.63
CA TYR A 227 -14.60 2.39 -30.26
C TYR A 227 -13.95 1.20 -29.55
N THR A 228 -14.64 0.64 -28.55
CA THR A 228 -14.21 -0.56 -27.82
C THR A 228 -15.35 -1.57 -27.85
N PRO A 229 -15.25 -2.64 -28.66
CA PRO A 229 -16.23 -3.72 -28.65
C PRO A 229 -16.43 -4.32 -27.26
N LEU A 230 -17.62 -4.86 -26.98
CA LEU A 230 -17.91 -5.51 -25.70
C LEU A 230 -16.93 -6.64 -25.38
N ASP A 231 -16.57 -7.47 -26.37
CA ASP A 231 -15.65 -8.59 -26.18
C ASP A 231 -14.24 -8.10 -25.77
N ASP A 232 -13.76 -7.00 -26.37
CA ASP A 232 -12.49 -6.38 -26.00
C ASP A 232 -12.53 -5.81 -24.58
N LEU A 233 -13.65 -5.18 -24.19
CA LEU A 233 -13.83 -4.68 -22.83
C LEU A 233 -13.80 -5.81 -21.80
N LEU A 234 -14.47 -6.93 -22.09
CA LEU A 234 -14.49 -8.10 -21.22
C LEU A 234 -13.12 -8.79 -21.16
N ALA A 235 -12.35 -8.81 -22.24
CA ALA A 235 -10.97 -9.29 -22.23
C ALA A 235 -10.07 -8.40 -21.35
N VAL A 236 -10.24 -7.07 -21.43
CA VAL A 236 -9.55 -6.12 -20.54
C VAL A 236 -9.93 -6.36 -19.07
N TYR A 237 -11.20 -6.66 -18.79
CA TYR A 237 -11.61 -7.04 -17.44
C TYR A 237 -10.93 -8.31 -16.94
N ASP A 238 -10.79 -9.34 -17.78
CA ASP A 238 -10.10 -10.57 -17.39
C ASP A 238 -8.61 -10.31 -17.08
N ARG A 239 -7.93 -9.45 -17.85
CA ARG A 239 -6.54 -9.02 -17.60
C ARG A 239 -6.43 -8.18 -16.31
N ALA A 240 -7.33 -7.22 -16.12
CA ALA A 240 -7.37 -6.40 -14.92
C ALA A 240 -7.64 -7.22 -13.65
N TRP A 241 -8.49 -8.25 -13.75
CA TRP A 241 -8.75 -9.20 -12.65
C TRP A 241 -7.52 -10.02 -12.29
N ALA A 242 -6.72 -10.38 -13.30
CA ALA A 242 -5.44 -11.08 -13.13
C ALA A 242 -4.31 -10.19 -12.60
N GLY A 243 -4.55 -8.89 -12.40
CA GLY A 243 -3.59 -7.94 -11.84
C GLY A 243 -2.79 -7.14 -12.88
N GLU A 244 -3.12 -7.23 -14.17
CA GLU A 244 -2.44 -6.43 -15.20
C GLU A 244 -2.75 -4.93 -15.09
N ASP A 245 -1.76 -4.10 -15.45
CA ASP A 245 -1.95 -2.66 -15.62
C ASP A 245 -2.51 -2.38 -17.01
N VAL A 246 -3.83 -2.50 -17.11
CA VAL A 246 -4.57 -2.31 -18.37
C VAL A 246 -4.59 -0.86 -18.86
N ILE A 247 -4.25 0.12 -18.01
CA ILE A 247 -4.28 1.54 -18.38
C ILE A 247 -3.01 1.94 -19.13
N HIS A 248 -1.86 1.46 -18.66
CA HIS A 248 -0.56 1.76 -19.27
C HIS A 248 -0.04 0.64 -20.20
N ASP A 249 -0.84 -0.42 -20.38
CA ASP A 249 -0.53 -1.61 -21.17
C ASP A 249 0.84 -2.21 -20.79
N ARG A 250 1.07 -2.33 -19.48
CA ARG A 250 2.29 -2.89 -18.90
C ARG A 250 2.01 -4.26 -18.29
N PRO A 251 2.98 -5.19 -18.32
CA PRO A 251 2.91 -6.40 -17.51
C PRO A 251 2.64 -6.00 -16.06
N GLY A 252 1.60 -6.57 -15.46
CA GLY A 252 1.14 -6.18 -14.14
C GLY A 252 2.21 -6.28 -13.05
N SER A 253 2.20 -5.33 -12.12
CA SER A 253 2.81 -5.53 -10.81
C SER A 253 1.91 -6.48 -10.01
N HIS A 254 2.38 -7.72 -9.89
CA HIS A 254 1.88 -8.92 -9.20
C HIS A 254 1.02 -8.72 -7.93
N GLU A 255 -0.28 -8.43 -8.07
CA GLU A 255 -1.30 -8.92 -7.13
C GLU A 255 -2.61 -9.13 -7.90
N PRO A 256 -3.10 -10.39 -8.04
CA PRO A 256 -4.47 -10.62 -8.49
C PRO A 256 -5.46 -9.94 -7.54
N ALA A 257 -6.75 -9.91 -7.88
CA ALA A 257 -7.77 -9.46 -6.95
C ALA A 257 -7.79 -10.38 -5.69
N GLU A 258 -7.07 -9.99 -4.64
CA GLU A 258 -7.00 -10.72 -3.38
C GLU A 258 -8.10 -10.29 -2.40
N GLY A 259 -8.46 -11.20 -1.48
CA GLY A 259 -9.45 -10.90 -0.42
C GLY A 259 -10.80 -11.61 -0.56
N PHE A 260 -10.94 -12.55 -1.51
CA PHE A 260 -12.12 -13.40 -1.63
C PHE A 260 -12.13 -14.52 -0.59
N LEU A 261 -13.32 -14.84 -0.09
CA LEU A 261 -13.52 -15.84 0.97
C LEU A 261 -13.24 -17.27 0.48
N THR A 262 -13.63 -17.57 -0.75
CA THR A 262 -13.45 -18.88 -1.41
C THR A 262 -13.25 -18.67 -2.91
N ARG A 263 -12.71 -19.67 -3.60
CA ARG A 263 -12.60 -19.67 -5.06
C ARG A 263 -13.97 -19.55 -5.74
N GLU A 264 -14.98 -20.25 -5.24
CA GLU A 264 -16.36 -20.14 -5.77
C GLU A 264 -16.91 -18.72 -5.62
N HIS A 265 -16.62 -18.06 -4.49
CA HIS A 265 -17.03 -16.66 -4.28
C HIS A 265 -16.28 -15.70 -5.21
N GLU A 266 -15.00 -15.93 -5.46
CA GLU A 266 -14.23 -15.19 -6.47
C GLU A 266 -14.82 -15.37 -7.87
N GLU A 267 -15.06 -16.61 -8.30
CA GLU A 267 -15.61 -16.93 -9.62
C GLU A 267 -17.01 -16.32 -9.80
N ALA A 268 -17.87 -16.40 -8.79
CA ALA A 268 -19.18 -15.77 -8.80
C ALA A 268 -19.10 -14.23 -8.89
N ARG A 269 -18.18 -13.61 -8.16
CA ARG A 269 -17.94 -12.15 -8.24
C ARG A 269 -17.37 -11.74 -9.58
N LYS A 270 -16.45 -12.53 -10.13
CA LYS A 270 -15.89 -12.31 -11.47
C LYS A 270 -17.00 -12.36 -12.52
N ALA A 271 -17.87 -13.36 -12.48
CA ALA A 271 -19.02 -13.49 -13.38
C ALA A 271 -20.02 -12.33 -13.23
N ALA A 272 -20.35 -11.93 -12.00
CA ALA A 272 -21.20 -10.78 -11.74
C ALA A 272 -20.65 -9.47 -12.34
N GLY A 273 -19.32 -9.25 -12.24
CA GLY A 273 -18.67 -8.09 -12.86
C GLY A 273 -18.74 -8.09 -14.39
N ARG A 274 -18.67 -9.26 -15.04
CA ARG A 274 -18.88 -9.35 -16.51
C ARG A 274 -20.28 -8.90 -16.90
N GLU A 275 -21.30 -9.31 -16.14
CA GLU A 275 -22.68 -8.90 -16.38
C GLU A 275 -22.88 -7.41 -16.11
N ALA A 276 -22.26 -6.87 -15.06
CA ALA A 276 -22.30 -5.45 -14.74
C ALA A 276 -21.62 -4.60 -15.82
N LEU A 277 -20.44 -5.01 -16.31
CA LEU A 277 -19.75 -4.34 -17.42
C LEU A 277 -20.54 -4.41 -18.73
N ARG A 278 -21.25 -5.52 -19.00
CA ARG A 278 -22.14 -5.59 -20.16
C ARG A 278 -23.29 -4.58 -20.07
N ARG A 279 -23.92 -4.44 -18.90
CA ARG A 279 -24.96 -3.42 -18.68
C ARG A 279 -24.40 -2.02 -18.86
N PHE A 280 -23.25 -1.74 -18.23
CA PHE A 280 -22.53 -0.48 -18.37
C PHE A 280 -22.24 -0.15 -19.84
N TRP A 281 -21.64 -1.08 -20.59
CA TRP A 281 -21.30 -0.89 -22.01
C TRP A 281 -22.55 -0.59 -22.85
N ASN A 282 -23.62 -1.39 -22.70
CA ASN A 282 -24.87 -1.16 -23.43
C ASN A 282 -25.46 0.22 -23.14
N HIS A 283 -25.40 0.66 -21.87
CA HIS A 283 -25.91 1.97 -21.47
C HIS A 283 -25.06 3.10 -22.05
N GLU A 284 -23.74 3.00 -21.94
CA GLU A 284 -22.81 4.02 -22.46
C GLU A 284 -22.90 4.15 -23.98
N GLU A 285 -22.98 3.04 -24.73
CA GLU A 285 -23.16 3.05 -26.18
C GLU A 285 -24.53 3.64 -26.58
N ALA A 286 -25.59 3.32 -25.84
CA ALA A 286 -26.92 3.89 -26.09
C ALA A 286 -26.99 5.40 -25.81
N GLU A 287 -26.31 5.89 -24.77
CA GLU A 287 -26.22 7.33 -24.47
C GLU A 287 -25.39 8.09 -25.53
N GLY A 288 -24.42 7.44 -26.17
CA GLY A 288 -23.58 8.04 -27.21
C GLY A 288 -22.71 9.23 -26.76
N THR A 289 -22.69 9.54 -25.45
CA THR A 289 -22.04 10.75 -24.93
C THR A 289 -20.53 10.56 -24.87
N LYS A 290 -19.80 11.46 -25.54
CA LYS A 290 -18.35 11.50 -25.48
C LYS A 290 -17.92 12.33 -24.25
N PRO A 291 -17.19 11.75 -23.28
CA PRO A 291 -16.73 12.51 -22.13
C PRO A 291 -15.79 13.64 -22.51
N THR A 292 -15.86 14.76 -21.79
CA THR A 292 -14.90 15.85 -21.95
C THR A 292 -13.60 15.51 -21.24
N TRP A 293 -13.70 15.07 -19.98
CA TRP A 293 -12.56 14.63 -19.19
C TRP A 293 -12.82 13.30 -18.49
N VAL A 294 -11.76 12.50 -18.38
CA VAL A 294 -11.75 11.21 -17.68
C VAL A 294 -10.51 11.20 -16.80
N GLU A 295 -10.66 10.82 -15.54
CA GLU A 295 -9.56 10.76 -14.57
C GLU A 295 -8.77 12.07 -14.46
N LYS A 296 -9.47 13.21 -14.54
CA LYS A 296 -8.86 14.54 -14.49
C LYS A 296 -8.54 14.92 -13.06
N GLU A 297 -7.26 15.19 -12.80
CA GLU A 297 -6.81 15.70 -11.50
C GLU A 297 -7.33 17.10 -11.23
N PHE A 298 -7.67 17.35 -9.96
CA PHE A 298 -8.00 18.67 -9.45
C PHE A 298 -7.26 18.93 -8.14
N GLY A 299 -7.13 20.21 -7.80
CA GLY A 299 -6.73 20.61 -6.47
C GLY A 299 -7.09 22.06 -6.20
N PHE A 300 -7.40 22.35 -4.94
CA PHE A 300 -7.72 23.69 -4.45
C PHE A 300 -7.08 23.90 -3.09
N ALA A 301 -6.87 25.16 -2.73
CA ALA A 301 -6.30 25.57 -1.45
C ALA A 301 -7.41 26.09 -0.53
N LEU A 302 -7.35 25.72 0.75
CA LEU A 302 -8.17 26.29 1.81
C LEU A 302 -7.25 26.76 2.94
N GLY A 303 -6.87 28.03 2.91
CA GLY A 303 -5.83 28.55 3.79
C GLY A 303 -4.48 27.89 3.49
N PRO A 304 -3.77 27.32 4.50
CA PRO A 304 -2.51 26.61 4.28
C PRO A 304 -2.73 25.17 3.77
N ASP A 305 -3.96 24.66 3.76
CA ASP A 305 -4.24 23.27 3.42
C ASP A 305 -4.51 23.10 1.93
N ARG A 306 -3.97 22.03 1.34
CA ARG A 306 -4.18 21.69 -0.08
C ARG A 306 -5.02 20.43 -0.19
N VAL A 307 -6.16 20.55 -0.84
CA VAL A 307 -7.01 19.41 -1.18
C VAL A 307 -6.70 18.96 -2.59
N ARG A 308 -6.50 17.66 -2.80
CA ARG A 308 -6.29 17.05 -4.12
C ARG A 308 -7.23 15.87 -4.33
N GLY A 309 -7.59 15.65 -5.58
CA GLY A 309 -8.41 14.53 -5.98
C GLY A 309 -8.44 14.40 -7.49
N ARG A 310 -9.38 13.60 -7.97
CA ARG A 310 -9.54 13.29 -9.37
C ARG A 310 -11.01 13.07 -9.67
N TYR A 311 -11.50 13.62 -10.78
CA TYR A 311 -12.82 13.31 -11.29
C TYR A 311 -12.75 12.00 -12.09
N ASP A 312 -13.64 11.05 -11.83
CA ASP A 312 -13.74 9.84 -12.66
C ASP A 312 -14.14 10.24 -14.10
N ARG A 313 -15.19 11.07 -14.23
CA ARG A 313 -15.67 11.59 -15.51
C ARG A 313 -16.31 12.98 -15.37
N VAL A 314 -16.08 13.82 -16.37
CA VAL A 314 -16.74 15.11 -16.55
C VAL A 314 -17.26 15.21 -17.98
N ASP A 315 -18.53 15.52 -18.12
CA ASP A 315 -19.19 15.82 -19.40
C ASP A 315 -19.55 17.31 -19.41
N GLU A 316 -19.02 18.07 -20.36
CA GLU A 316 -19.29 19.51 -20.49
C GLU A 316 -20.10 19.79 -21.76
N ASP A 317 -21.16 20.59 -21.60
CA ASP A 317 -21.94 21.13 -22.70
C ASP A 317 -22.10 22.66 -22.57
N LEU A 318 -22.98 23.25 -23.38
CA LEU A 318 -23.26 24.70 -23.36
C LEU A 318 -23.95 25.19 -22.08
N LEU A 319 -24.55 24.28 -21.30
CA LEU A 319 -25.28 24.58 -20.07
C LEU A 319 -24.41 24.42 -18.81
N GLY A 320 -23.33 23.64 -18.90
CA GLY A 320 -22.34 23.49 -17.85
C GLY A 320 -21.77 22.07 -17.78
N ALA A 321 -21.16 21.74 -16.64
CA ALA A 321 -20.54 20.44 -16.43
C ALA A 321 -21.43 19.48 -15.63
N VAL A 322 -21.50 18.23 -16.07
CA VAL A 322 -21.99 17.10 -15.31
C VAL A 322 -20.80 16.31 -14.79
N ILE A 323 -20.64 16.25 -13.48
CA ILE A 323 -19.55 15.48 -12.85
C ILE A 323 -20.10 14.12 -12.41
N VAL A 324 -19.45 13.06 -12.87
CA VAL A 324 -19.88 11.68 -12.69
C VAL A 324 -18.83 10.92 -11.87
N ASP A 325 -19.28 10.21 -10.85
CA ASP A 325 -18.48 9.26 -10.08
C ASP A 325 -19.13 7.88 -10.17
N TYR A 326 -18.30 6.85 -10.40
CA TYR A 326 -18.78 5.48 -10.54
C TYR A 326 -18.71 4.76 -9.20
N LYS A 327 -19.69 3.88 -8.92
CA LYS A 327 -19.71 3.05 -7.72
C LYS A 327 -20.14 1.63 -8.07
N THR A 328 -19.57 0.65 -7.37
CA THR A 328 -19.90 -0.78 -7.53
C THR A 328 -20.87 -1.30 -6.48
N THR A 329 -21.40 -0.44 -5.61
CA THR A 329 -22.42 -0.84 -4.64
C THR A 329 -23.78 -0.98 -5.33
N GLU A 330 -24.51 -2.06 -5.03
CA GLU A 330 -25.84 -2.28 -5.60
C GLU A 330 -26.90 -1.37 -4.93
N ILE A 331 -27.61 -0.59 -5.75
CA ILE A 331 -28.76 0.22 -5.32
C ILE A 331 -29.91 0.02 -6.31
N ASN A 332 -31.06 -0.41 -5.82
CA ASN A 332 -32.21 -0.78 -6.65
C ASN A 332 -33.36 0.25 -6.65
N ARG A 333 -33.29 1.28 -5.79
CA ARG A 333 -34.32 2.33 -5.70
C ARG A 333 -33.74 3.69 -6.08
N GLN A 334 -34.36 4.35 -7.06
CA GLN A 334 -33.94 5.68 -7.54
C GLN A 334 -33.81 6.71 -6.41
N LYS A 335 -34.80 6.75 -5.50
CA LYS A 335 -34.79 7.65 -4.34
C LYS A 335 -33.57 7.45 -3.42
N ASP A 336 -33.10 6.21 -3.26
CA ASP A 336 -31.92 5.94 -2.44
C ASP A 336 -30.63 6.36 -3.16
N ALA A 337 -30.58 6.22 -4.49
CA ALA A 337 -29.48 6.69 -5.32
C ALA A 337 -29.35 8.21 -5.26
N ASP A 338 -30.45 8.96 -5.46
CA ASP A 338 -30.46 10.43 -5.39
C ASP A 338 -30.07 10.93 -4.00
N ARG A 339 -30.61 10.30 -2.94
CA ARG A 339 -30.20 10.61 -1.57
C ARG A 339 -28.69 10.41 -1.39
N ARG A 340 -28.12 9.31 -1.89
CA ARG A 340 -26.68 9.02 -1.79
C ARG A 340 -25.82 10.10 -2.44
N VAL A 341 -26.26 10.66 -3.57
CA VAL A 341 -25.56 11.76 -4.25
C VAL A 341 -25.58 13.02 -3.38
N SER A 342 -26.76 13.43 -2.90
CA SER A 342 -26.92 14.63 -2.07
C SER A 342 -26.17 14.57 -0.73
N GLU A 343 -26.02 13.37 -0.15
CA GLU A 343 -25.31 13.17 1.10
C GLU A 343 -23.77 13.05 0.91
N SER A 344 -23.32 12.65 -0.28
CA SER A 344 -21.91 12.35 -0.57
C SER A 344 -20.98 13.55 -0.36
N LEU A 345 -20.09 13.46 0.62
CA LEU A 345 -19.03 14.45 0.83
C LEU A 345 -18.07 14.51 -0.37
N GLN A 346 -17.81 13.37 -1.03
CA GLN A 346 -16.95 13.29 -2.22
C GLN A 346 -17.45 14.23 -3.33
N LEU A 347 -18.75 14.15 -3.62
CA LEU A 347 -19.34 14.94 -4.70
C LEU A 347 -19.49 16.42 -4.35
N LYS A 348 -19.69 16.75 -3.07
CA LYS A 348 -19.63 18.14 -2.60
C LYS A 348 -18.24 18.74 -2.78
N MET A 349 -17.18 17.96 -2.48
CA MET A 349 -15.81 18.36 -2.75
C MET A 349 -15.52 18.49 -4.24
N TYR A 350 -16.12 17.65 -5.09
CA TYR A 350 -16.02 17.78 -6.54
C TYR A 350 -16.66 19.08 -7.04
N ALA A 351 -17.85 19.42 -6.54
CA ALA A 351 -18.48 20.69 -6.86
C ALA A 351 -17.65 21.91 -6.40
N LEU A 352 -17.05 21.84 -5.21
CA LEU A 352 -16.15 22.88 -4.73
C LEU A 352 -14.91 23.01 -5.63
N ALA A 353 -14.24 21.90 -5.94
CA ALA A 353 -13.08 21.91 -6.82
C ALA A 353 -13.43 22.46 -8.22
N TRP A 354 -14.63 22.17 -8.72
CA TRP A 354 -15.12 22.70 -9.99
C TRP A 354 -15.32 24.22 -9.93
N GLN A 355 -15.95 24.72 -8.87
CA GLN A 355 -16.14 26.16 -8.67
C GLN A 355 -14.81 26.91 -8.53
N GLU A 356 -13.86 26.35 -7.78
CA GLU A 356 -12.53 26.97 -7.64
C GLU A 356 -11.77 27.00 -8.98
N MET A 357 -11.97 25.99 -9.83
CA MET A 357 -11.32 25.91 -11.14
C MET A 357 -11.97 26.80 -12.19
N THR A 358 -13.30 26.92 -12.21
CA THR A 358 -14.05 27.53 -13.32
C THR A 358 -14.81 28.81 -12.95
N GLY A 359 -14.97 29.10 -11.66
CA GLY A 359 -15.75 30.22 -11.15
C GLY A 359 -17.27 29.98 -11.10
N SER A 360 -17.77 28.81 -11.50
CA SER A 360 -19.20 28.48 -11.50
C SER A 360 -19.46 27.09 -10.90
N LEU A 361 -20.70 26.83 -10.45
CA LEU A 361 -21.10 25.50 -10.00
C LEU A 361 -21.30 24.56 -11.20
N PRO A 362 -21.00 23.25 -11.06
CA PRO A 362 -21.37 22.29 -12.08
C PRO A 362 -22.90 22.21 -12.18
N GLN A 363 -23.41 21.90 -13.38
CA GLN A 363 -24.84 21.76 -13.64
C GLN A 363 -25.45 20.61 -12.81
N ARG A 364 -24.72 19.49 -12.69
CA ARG A 364 -25.21 18.29 -12.02
C ARG A 364 -24.07 17.43 -11.49
N LEU A 365 -24.35 16.75 -10.38
CA LEU A 365 -23.52 15.69 -9.82
C LEU A 365 -24.26 14.35 -9.99
N GLU A 366 -23.54 13.30 -10.40
CA GLU A 366 -24.11 11.97 -10.59
C GLU A 366 -23.29 10.89 -9.89
N LEU A 367 -23.98 9.92 -9.28
CA LEU A 367 -23.41 8.62 -8.93
C LEU A 367 -23.98 7.57 -9.87
N ARG A 368 -23.12 6.91 -10.66
CA ARG A 368 -23.51 5.80 -11.54
C ARG A 368 -23.16 4.47 -10.87
N PHE A 369 -24.18 3.70 -10.50
CA PHE A 369 -24.03 2.41 -9.85
C PHE A 369 -23.87 1.31 -10.92
N ILE A 370 -22.65 0.85 -11.16
CA ILE A 370 -22.31 -0.07 -12.25
C ILE A 370 -23.08 -1.40 -12.13
N ASP A 371 -23.20 -1.92 -10.91
CA ASP A 371 -23.85 -3.22 -10.66
C ASP A 371 -25.35 -3.18 -10.99
N SER A 372 -26.07 -2.12 -10.63
CA SER A 372 -27.53 -2.01 -10.85
C SER A 372 -27.92 -1.16 -12.07
N ASN A 373 -26.97 -0.46 -12.68
CA ASN A 373 -27.17 0.55 -13.73
C ASN A 373 -28.16 1.67 -13.34
N VAL A 374 -28.26 1.97 -12.04
CA VAL A 374 -29.05 3.10 -11.52
C VAL A 374 -28.16 4.35 -11.47
N VAL A 375 -28.72 5.50 -11.82
CA VAL A 375 -28.01 6.79 -11.80
C VAL A 375 -28.66 7.72 -10.79
N GLY A 376 -27.99 7.97 -9.68
CA GLY A 376 -28.40 9.00 -8.74
C GLY A 376 -28.01 10.39 -9.22
N ARG A 377 -28.83 11.42 -8.94
CA ARG A 377 -28.60 12.79 -9.40
C ARG A 377 -28.82 13.82 -8.31
N HIS A 378 -28.01 14.88 -8.31
CA HIS A 378 -28.17 16.04 -7.43
C HIS A 378 -27.70 17.31 -8.14
N THR A 379 -28.39 18.43 -7.92
CA THR A 379 -27.94 19.75 -8.39
C THR A 379 -27.19 20.44 -7.25
N PRO A 380 -25.89 20.74 -7.39
CA PRO A 380 -25.09 21.30 -6.31
C PRO A 380 -25.56 22.70 -5.92
N THR A 381 -25.46 23.01 -4.64
CA THR A 381 -25.82 24.33 -4.07
C THR A 381 -24.61 24.96 -3.38
N THR A 382 -24.65 26.26 -3.09
CA THR A 382 -23.61 26.92 -2.28
C THR A 382 -23.48 26.29 -0.89
N HIS A 383 -24.60 25.82 -0.32
CA HIS A 383 -24.61 25.12 0.96
C HIS A 383 -23.87 23.76 0.92
N ASP A 384 -23.86 23.09 -0.24
CA ASP A 384 -23.07 21.87 -0.43
C ASP A 384 -21.57 22.15 -0.35
N LEU A 385 -21.13 23.29 -0.90
CA LEU A 385 -19.74 23.74 -0.84
C LEU A 385 -19.34 24.13 0.58
N GLU A 386 -20.19 24.86 1.30
CA GLU A 386 -19.96 25.18 2.72
C GLU A 386 -19.71 23.91 3.54
N LYS A 387 -20.55 22.88 3.36
CA LYS A 387 -20.35 21.57 4.01
C LYS A 387 -19.02 20.92 3.65
N ALA A 388 -18.59 21.00 2.40
CA ALA A 388 -17.28 20.48 1.98
C ALA A 388 -16.13 21.25 2.65
N ILE A 389 -16.20 22.58 2.66
CA ILE A 389 -15.21 23.46 3.29
C ILE A 389 -15.11 23.16 4.80
N ASP A 390 -16.25 23.05 5.48
CA ASP A 390 -16.31 22.79 6.92
C ASP A 390 -15.72 21.42 7.26
N ALA A 391 -16.05 20.39 6.48
CA ALA A 391 -15.49 19.05 6.65
C ALA A 391 -13.96 19.03 6.46
N VAL A 392 -13.44 19.75 5.45
CA VAL A 392 -11.99 19.89 5.23
C VAL A 392 -11.33 20.59 6.42
N LYS A 393 -11.86 21.74 6.83
CA LYS A 393 -11.31 22.53 7.95
C LYS A 393 -11.31 21.76 9.26
N ALA A 394 -12.42 21.06 9.57
CA ALA A 394 -12.54 20.26 10.77
C ALA A 394 -11.53 19.09 10.79
N ALA A 395 -11.36 18.41 9.64
CA ALA A 395 -10.36 17.35 9.52
C ALA A 395 -8.94 17.91 9.65
N ALA A 396 -8.61 18.98 8.92
CA ALA A 396 -7.30 19.61 8.93
C ALA A 396 -6.91 20.10 10.34
N ALA A 397 -7.81 20.79 11.04
CA ALA A 397 -7.58 21.26 12.40
C ALA A 397 -7.31 20.11 13.38
N GLY A 398 -8.06 19.01 13.25
CA GLY A 398 -7.89 17.81 14.05
C GLY A 398 -6.58 17.06 13.80
N ILE A 399 -6.26 16.82 12.52
CA ILE A 399 -5.01 16.19 12.07
C ILE A 399 -3.79 16.99 12.52
N ARG A 400 -3.83 18.31 12.33
CA ARG A 400 -2.75 19.22 12.75
C ARG A 400 -2.54 19.19 14.26
N ALA A 401 -3.61 19.15 15.04
CA ALA A 401 -3.57 19.01 16.49
C ALA A 401 -3.25 17.58 16.97
N ARG A 402 -3.03 16.62 16.05
CA ARG A 402 -2.81 15.19 16.35
C ARG A 402 -3.91 14.57 17.23
N ARG A 403 -5.15 15.07 17.11
CA ARG A 403 -6.31 14.52 17.83
C ARG A 403 -6.86 13.33 17.06
N PHE A 404 -6.66 12.14 17.61
CA PHE A 404 -7.06 10.88 16.98
C PHE A 404 -7.99 10.04 17.86
N ASP A 405 -8.75 10.70 18.73
CA ASP A 405 -9.70 10.06 19.63
C ASP A 405 -10.75 9.27 18.84
N ALA A 406 -11.11 8.09 19.36
CA ALA A 406 -12.14 7.28 18.75
C ALA A 406 -13.52 7.91 18.94
N THR A 407 -14.31 7.97 17.87
CA THR A 407 -15.72 8.40 17.88
C THR A 407 -16.62 7.23 17.49
N PRO A 408 -16.79 6.22 18.38
CA PRO A 408 -17.47 5.00 18.01
C PRO A 408 -18.96 5.22 17.78
N SER A 409 -19.47 4.65 16.69
CA SER A 409 -20.90 4.55 16.41
C SER A 409 -21.18 3.20 15.77
N TRP A 410 -22.36 2.62 16.02
CA TRP A 410 -22.68 1.29 15.49
C TRP A 410 -22.54 1.22 13.96
N GLY A 411 -23.00 2.25 13.25
CA GLY A 411 -22.91 2.33 11.78
C GLY A 411 -21.46 2.40 11.26
N ALA A 412 -20.62 3.26 11.86
CA ALA A 412 -19.23 3.40 11.45
C ALA A 412 -18.37 2.20 11.88
N CYS A 413 -18.56 1.70 13.11
CA CYS A 413 -17.77 0.58 13.63
C CYS A 413 -18.09 -0.73 12.90
N ARG A 414 -19.34 -1.00 12.54
CA ARG A 414 -19.72 -2.22 11.80
C ARG A 414 -18.99 -2.36 10.47
N SER A 415 -18.81 -1.26 9.75
CA SER A 415 -18.13 -1.23 8.45
C SER A 415 -16.64 -0.91 8.53
N CYS A 416 -16.12 -0.62 9.73
CA CYS A 416 -14.71 -0.28 9.93
C CYS A 416 -13.83 -1.53 9.83
N ALA A 417 -12.81 -1.48 8.99
CA ALA A 417 -11.82 -2.54 8.82
C ALA A 417 -11.06 -2.91 10.10
N TYR A 418 -11.00 -2.01 11.08
CA TYR A 418 -10.31 -2.22 12.34
C TYR A 418 -11.21 -2.68 13.48
N ASN A 419 -12.50 -2.97 13.23
CA ASN A 419 -13.45 -3.29 14.30
C ASN A 419 -13.03 -4.49 15.17
N GLN A 420 -12.28 -5.44 14.62
CA GLN A 420 -11.80 -6.61 15.37
C GLN A 420 -10.63 -6.31 16.31
N ILE A 421 -9.88 -5.23 16.07
CA ILE A 421 -8.69 -4.86 16.86
C ILE A 421 -8.84 -3.52 17.58
N CYS A 422 -9.88 -2.75 17.27
CA CYS A 422 -10.13 -1.46 17.91
C CYS A 422 -10.68 -1.67 19.34
N PRO A 423 -10.02 -1.14 20.37
CA PRO A 423 -10.48 -1.26 21.76
C PRO A 423 -11.79 -0.48 22.02
N PHE A 424 -12.12 0.49 21.18
CA PHE A 424 -13.30 1.36 21.32
C PHE A 424 -14.47 0.97 20.41
N THR A 425 -14.43 -0.19 19.74
CA THR A 425 -15.47 -0.56 18.76
C THR A 425 -16.87 -0.66 19.41
N ALA A 426 -17.89 -0.12 18.75
CA ALA A 426 -19.30 -0.24 19.17
C ALA A 426 -19.98 -1.53 18.69
N THR A 427 -19.21 -2.54 18.28
CA THR A 427 -19.72 -3.81 17.74
C THR A 427 -19.41 -5.02 18.62
N ARG A 428 -18.65 -4.82 19.71
CA ARG A 428 -18.42 -5.86 20.72
C ARG A 428 -19.54 -5.70 21.76
N ASP A 429 -20.26 -6.80 22.01
CA ASP A 429 -21.22 -6.90 23.10
C ASP A 429 -20.53 -6.77 24.46
#